data_AF-A0A4Q7QPR8-F1
#
_entry.id   AF-A0A4Q7QPR8-F1
#
_cell.length_a   1.000
_cell.length_b   1.000
_cell.length_c   1.000
_cell.angle_alpha   90.00
_cell.angle_beta   90.00
_cell.angle_gamma   90.00
#
_symmetry.space_group_name_H-M   'P 1'
#
loop_
_entity.id
_entity.type
_entity.pdbx_description
1 polymer ?
#
loop_
_entity_poly.entity_id
_entity_poly.type
_entity_poly.pdbx_seq_one_letter_code
_entity_poly.pdbx_strand_id
1 'polypeptide(L)'
;MTHLIEKPAFFGDKRYYTWNHHLKSHFGEKIIKVPLDGGFDCPNRDGKAAYGGCTFCSQSGSGDFAGNRRDDIITQFHTVKERMHAKWKKGKYIGYFQAFTNTYAPVEQLKEMYETVLEQEGVVGLAIATRPDCLPDDVVEYLADLNKRTYLWVELGLQTVHERTAMLINRAHDYQTYVEGVNKLRKHNIRVCSHIINGLPLETPEMMMETAREVAKLDVQGIKIHLLHLLKKTPMVKQYEQGMLDFLDFDTYVNLVCDQLEIIPPDMMIHRLTGDGPSDLLIGPMWSLNKWKVLNAIESELKHRNSFQGKFYVKDEVNSL
;
A
#
# COMPACT_ATOMS: atom_id res chain seq x y z
N MET A 1 -0.27 -21.21 -32.94
CA MET A 1 0.38 -21.82 -31.76
C MET A 1 0.08 -20.91 -30.58
N THR A 2 -0.84 -21.31 -29.71
CA THR A 2 -1.09 -20.62 -28.45
C THR A 2 0.18 -20.77 -27.60
N HIS A 3 0.98 -19.71 -27.48
CA HIS A 3 2.05 -19.68 -26.50
C HIS A 3 1.40 -19.88 -25.13
N LEU A 4 1.60 -21.06 -24.54
CA LEU A 4 1.17 -21.31 -23.17
C LEU A 4 2.03 -20.41 -22.28
N ILE A 5 1.42 -19.35 -21.75
CA ILE A 5 2.08 -18.49 -20.78
C ILE A 5 2.23 -19.32 -19.50
N GLU A 6 3.48 -19.63 -19.14
CA GLU A 6 3.80 -20.37 -17.93
C GLU A 6 3.94 -19.43 -16.73
N LYS A 7 3.65 -19.98 -15.54
CA LYS A 7 3.84 -19.26 -14.28
C LYS A 7 5.32 -18.89 -14.12
N PRO A 8 5.67 -17.61 -13.89
CA PRO A 8 7.07 -17.21 -13.71
C PRO A 8 7.75 -17.93 -12.55
N ALA A 9 8.97 -18.43 -12.78
CA ALA A 9 9.73 -19.19 -11.79
C ALA A 9 10.03 -18.38 -10.51
N PHE A 10 10.22 -17.07 -10.64
CA PHE A 10 10.49 -16.17 -9.53
C PHE A 10 9.30 -15.93 -8.58
N PHE A 11 8.14 -16.55 -8.83
CA PHE A 11 7.05 -16.62 -7.86
C PHE A 11 7.30 -17.66 -6.77
N GLY A 12 8.27 -18.56 -6.96
CA GLY A 12 8.50 -19.71 -6.09
C GLY A 12 7.25 -20.60 -6.03
N ASP A 13 6.82 -20.98 -4.83
CA ASP A 13 5.65 -21.84 -4.63
C ASP A 13 4.31 -21.12 -4.83
N LYS A 14 4.31 -19.78 -4.82
CA LYS A 14 3.09 -18.98 -4.98
C LYS A 14 2.68 -18.84 -6.45
N ARG A 15 1.47 -18.34 -6.67
CA ARG A 15 0.90 -17.99 -7.99
C ARG A 15 0.96 -16.49 -8.29
N TYR A 16 1.65 -15.73 -7.45
CA TYR A 16 1.86 -14.29 -7.59
C TYR A 16 3.17 -13.89 -6.91
N TYR A 17 3.73 -12.76 -7.30
CA TYR A 17 5.05 -12.30 -6.86
C TYR A 17 4.97 -11.59 -5.51
N THR A 18 5.25 -12.31 -4.43
CA THR A 18 5.13 -11.71 -3.09
C THR A 18 6.34 -10.83 -2.75
N TRP A 19 6.07 -9.69 -2.13
CA TRP A 19 7.08 -8.83 -1.51
C TRP A 19 8.06 -9.58 -0.60
N ASN A 20 7.52 -10.47 0.26
CA ASN A 20 8.34 -11.25 1.17
C ASN A 20 9.28 -12.23 0.44
N HIS A 21 8.86 -12.80 -0.69
CA HIS A 21 9.73 -13.64 -1.52
C HIS A 21 10.82 -12.79 -2.17
N HIS A 22 10.46 -11.66 -2.80
CA HIS A 22 11.43 -10.73 -3.38
C HIS A 22 12.53 -10.32 -2.39
N LEU A 23 12.15 -9.83 -1.21
CA LEU A 23 13.12 -9.37 -0.21
C LEU A 23 14.04 -10.49 0.29
N LYS A 24 13.51 -11.69 0.49
CA LYS A 24 14.33 -12.85 0.89
C LYS A 24 15.34 -13.20 -0.19
N SER A 25 14.93 -13.19 -1.45
CA SER A 25 15.82 -13.45 -2.59
C SER A 25 16.87 -12.34 -2.75
N HIS A 26 16.52 -11.08 -2.49
CA HIS A 26 17.43 -9.95 -2.61
C HIS A 26 18.46 -9.86 -1.46
N PHE A 27 18.02 -10.04 -0.21
CA PHE A 27 18.87 -9.85 0.97
C PHE A 27 19.45 -11.16 1.54
N GLY A 28 18.99 -12.32 1.05
CA GLY A 28 19.38 -13.63 1.58
C GLY A 28 18.78 -13.97 2.94
N GLU A 29 17.97 -13.09 3.53
CA GLU A 29 17.39 -13.26 4.86
C GLU A 29 16.00 -12.62 5.00
N LYS A 30 15.36 -12.82 6.15
CA LYS A 30 14.06 -12.22 6.44
C LYS A 30 14.22 -10.71 6.62
N ILE A 31 13.44 -9.94 5.87
CA ILE A 31 13.27 -8.51 6.14
C ILE A 31 11.93 -8.27 6.86
N ILE A 32 11.99 -7.49 7.93
CA ILE A 32 10.87 -7.13 8.80
C ILE A 32 10.59 -5.65 8.58
N LYS A 33 9.34 -5.34 8.21
CA LYS A 33 8.87 -3.97 8.05
C LYS A 33 8.39 -3.47 9.40
N VAL A 34 9.05 -2.47 9.96
CA VAL A 34 8.80 -1.93 11.31
C VAL A 34 7.92 -0.68 11.16
N PRO A 35 6.59 -0.75 11.40
CA PRO A 35 5.70 0.39 11.25
C PRO A 35 5.91 1.45 12.34
N LEU A 36 6.02 2.71 11.93
CA LEU A 36 6.37 3.87 12.75
C LEU A 36 5.38 5.03 12.48
N ASP A 37 5.14 5.85 13.49
CA ASP A 37 4.47 7.16 13.36
C ASP A 37 5.53 8.24 13.54
N GLY A 38 5.87 8.94 12.43
CA GLY A 38 6.86 10.03 12.44
C GLY A 38 6.36 11.33 13.06
N GLY A 39 5.13 11.37 13.58
CA GLY A 39 4.55 12.57 14.17
C GLY A 39 4.03 13.59 13.14
N PHE A 40 4.06 13.25 11.85
CA PHE A 40 3.55 14.10 10.77
C PHE A 40 2.03 14.15 10.73
N ASP A 41 1.49 15.06 9.92
CA ASP A 41 0.05 15.20 9.68
C ASP A 41 -0.28 14.96 8.19
N CYS A 42 -1.52 15.25 7.80
CA CYS A 42 -2.03 15.11 6.45
C CYS A 42 -2.71 16.41 6.04
N PRO A 43 -2.43 16.96 4.85
CA PRO A 43 -3.06 18.20 4.39
C PRO A 43 -4.58 18.07 4.19
N ASN A 44 -5.10 16.83 4.18
CA ASN A 44 -6.53 16.56 4.16
C ASN A 44 -7.23 16.82 5.50
N ARG A 45 -6.46 16.94 6.57
CA ARG A 45 -6.95 17.02 7.94
C ARG A 45 -6.78 18.42 8.50
N ASP A 46 -5.63 19.04 8.23
CA ASP A 46 -5.22 20.33 8.79
C ASP A 46 -5.81 21.56 8.06
N GLY A 47 -6.46 21.37 6.91
CA GLY A 47 -7.06 22.44 6.12
C GLY A 47 -6.25 22.90 4.91
N LYS A 48 -5.04 22.38 4.66
CA LYS A 48 -4.25 22.82 3.51
C LYS A 48 -4.80 22.33 2.17
N ALA A 49 -5.30 21.10 2.11
CA ALA A 49 -5.95 20.53 0.93
C ALA A 49 -7.47 20.37 1.13
N ALA A 50 -7.89 19.91 2.31
CA ALA A 50 -9.29 19.86 2.75
C ALA A 50 -9.33 19.67 4.29
N TYR A 51 -10.52 19.43 4.84
CA TYR A 51 -10.73 19.23 6.27
C TYR A 51 -11.28 17.84 6.58
N GLY A 52 -10.97 17.33 7.78
CA GLY A 52 -11.57 16.11 8.33
C GLY A 52 -10.96 14.78 7.88
N GLY A 53 -10.09 14.78 6.86
CA GLY A 53 -9.44 13.59 6.32
C GLY A 53 -10.34 12.73 5.43
N CYS A 54 -9.77 11.69 4.83
CA CYS A 54 -10.54 10.73 4.05
C CYS A 54 -11.58 10.04 4.94
N THR A 55 -12.79 9.82 4.44
CA THR A 55 -13.92 9.37 5.27
C THR A 55 -13.69 7.97 5.86
N PHE A 56 -12.88 7.12 5.22
CA PHE A 56 -12.50 5.79 5.72
C PHE A 56 -11.30 5.80 6.66
N CYS A 57 -10.54 6.90 6.74
CA CYS A 57 -9.26 6.94 7.43
C CYS A 57 -9.46 7.08 8.94
N SER A 58 -8.82 6.20 9.72
CA SER A 58 -8.90 6.24 11.18
C SER A 58 -8.31 7.52 11.77
N GLN A 59 -8.56 7.80 13.05
CA GLN A 59 -7.98 8.97 13.73
C GLN A 59 -6.44 8.94 13.74
N SER A 60 -5.84 7.75 13.66
CA SER A 60 -4.40 7.53 13.58
C SER A 60 -3.84 7.62 12.15
N GLY A 61 -4.58 8.23 11.21
CA GLY A 61 -4.10 8.42 9.84
C GLY A 61 -3.83 7.10 9.09
N SER A 62 -4.62 6.05 9.38
CA SER A 62 -4.41 4.67 8.87
C SER A 62 -3.10 4.01 9.33
N GLY A 63 -2.49 4.55 10.40
CA GLY A 63 -1.37 3.99 11.14
C GLY A 63 -1.79 3.20 12.38
N ASP A 64 -2.92 2.49 12.35
CA ASP A 64 -3.51 1.85 13.56
C ASP A 64 -2.61 0.79 14.22
N PHE A 65 -1.59 0.32 13.50
CA PHE A 65 -0.58 -0.64 13.98
C PHE A 65 0.84 -0.06 13.99
N ALA A 66 0.98 1.26 13.81
CA ALA A 66 2.25 1.95 13.90
C ALA A 66 2.71 2.10 15.35
N GLY A 67 3.94 2.58 15.53
CA GLY A 67 4.45 2.98 16.83
C GLY A 67 3.57 4.04 17.50
N ASN A 68 3.70 4.15 18.81
CA ASN A 68 2.93 5.12 19.59
C ASN A 68 3.47 6.53 19.34
N ARG A 69 2.62 7.40 18.79
CA ARG A 69 2.94 8.80 18.45
C ARG A 69 3.49 9.63 19.62
N ARG A 70 3.24 9.22 20.87
CA ARG A 70 3.73 9.92 22.07
C ARG A 70 5.18 9.59 22.40
N ASP A 71 5.72 8.53 21.83
CA ASP A 71 7.09 8.08 22.05
C ASP A 71 7.98 8.61 20.93
N ASP A 72 9.27 8.84 21.22
CA ASP A 72 10.25 9.19 20.19
C ASP A 72 10.46 8.04 19.20
N ILE A 73 11.00 8.35 18.02
CA ILE A 73 11.10 7.40 16.92
C ILE A 73 11.98 6.18 17.22
N ILE A 74 13.01 6.34 18.07
CA ILE A 74 13.92 5.25 18.46
C ILE A 74 13.17 4.31 19.41
N THR A 75 12.49 4.86 20.42
CA THR A 75 11.64 4.08 21.32
C THR A 75 10.55 3.33 20.56
N GLN A 76 9.89 3.97 19.59
CA GLN A 76 8.93 3.31 18.71
C GLN A 76 9.58 2.16 17.93
N PHE A 77 10.74 2.40 17.32
CA PHE A 77 11.47 1.40 16.53
C PHE A 77 11.79 0.16 17.35
N HIS A 78 12.40 0.31 18.53
CA HIS A 78 12.76 -0.82 19.39
C HIS A 78 11.53 -1.55 19.91
N THR A 79 10.50 -0.83 20.37
CA THR A 79 9.26 -1.41 20.88
C THR A 79 8.56 -2.26 19.81
N VAL A 80 8.44 -1.73 18.59
CA VAL A 80 7.79 -2.44 17.49
C VAL A 80 8.67 -3.60 17.01
N LYS A 81 10.00 -3.41 16.90
CA LYS A 81 10.97 -4.46 16.57
C LYS A 81 10.86 -5.65 17.52
N GLU A 82 10.82 -5.42 18.83
CA GLU A 82 10.67 -6.48 19.84
C GLU A 82 9.37 -7.27 19.67
N ARG A 83 8.23 -6.58 19.45
CA ARG A 83 6.95 -7.24 19.16
C ARG A 83 7.02 -8.11 17.91
N MET A 84 7.68 -7.63 16.85
CA MET A 84 7.86 -8.40 15.61
C MET A 84 8.75 -9.63 15.81
N HIS A 85 9.70 -9.58 16.75
CA HIS A 85 10.57 -10.71 17.09
C HIS A 85 9.86 -11.85 17.84
N ALA A 86 8.66 -11.61 18.41
CA ALA A 86 7.80 -12.70 18.87
C ALA A 86 7.40 -13.66 17.73
N LYS A 87 7.35 -13.15 16.48
CA LYS A 87 7.02 -13.93 15.28
C LYS A 87 8.24 -14.38 14.49
N TRP A 88 9.26 -13.53 14.36
CA TRP A 88 10.45 -13.80 13.55
C TRP A 88 11.72 -13.68 14.37
N LYS A 89 12.43 -14.79 14.60
CA LYS A 89 13.61 -14.80 15.49
C LYS A 89 14.80 -13.97 14.99
N LYS A 90 14.96 -13.82 13.67
CA LYS A 90 16.07 -13.11 13.03
C LYS A 90 15.59 -12.39 11.77
N GLY A 91 16.30 -11.33 11.41
CA GLY A 91 16.10 -10.59 10.18
C GLY A 91 16.61 -9.16 10.27
N LYS A 92 16.74 -8.52 9.11
CA LYS A 92 17.00 -7.09 8.97
C LYS A 92 15.70 -6.30 8.86
N TYR A 93 15.79 -4.97 8.87
CA TYR A 93 14.63 -4.11 9.04
C TYR A 93 14.47 -3.11 7.88
N ILE A 94 13.22 -2.81 7.56
CA ILE A 94 12.85 -1.61 6.82
C ILE A 94 12.02 -0.75 7.77
N GLY A 95 12.48 0.48 8.03
CA GLY A 95 11.69 1.46 8.76
C GLY A 95 10.49 1.89 7.92
N TYR A 96 9.28 1.77 8.46
CA TYR A 96 8.05 2.03 7.70
C TYR A 96 7.24 3.16 8.31
N PHE A 97 7.42 4.35 7.75
CA PHE A 97 6.61 5.51 8.07
C PHE A 97 5.21 5.32 7.46
N GLN A 98 4.26 4.90 8.30
CA GLN A 98 2.95 4.41 7.86
C GLN A 98 1.84 5.44 8.04
N ALA A 99 1.81 6.11 9.19
CA ALA A 99 0.69 6.96 9.59
C ALA A 99 0.72 8.29 8.82
N PHE A 100 -0.44 8.80 8.41
CA PHE A 100 -0.58 10.12 7.78
C PHE A 100 0.22 10.29 6.47
N THR A 101 0.75 11.49 6.22
CA THR A 101 1.46 11.86 4.99
C THR A 101 2.92 12.10 5.32
N ASN A 102 3.76 11.08 5.18
CA ASN A 102 5.09 11.10 5.77
C ASN A 102 6.12 11.95 5.02
N THR A 103 5.72 12.65 3.96
CA THR A 103 6.53 13.67 3.27
C THR A 103 5.99 15.09 3.46
N TYR A 104 5.01 15.26 4.35
CA TYR A 104 4.35 16.53 4.64
C TYR A 104 4.99 17.24 5.84
N ALA A 105 6.23 17.68 5.66
CA ALA A 105 6.99 18.51 6.60
C ALA A 105 8.16 19.19 5.85
N PRO A 106 8.81 20.22 6.44
CA PRO A 106 10.06 20.74 5.89
C PRO A 106 11.11 19.63 5.73
N VAL A 107 11.85 19.64 4.61
CA VAL A 107 12.78 18.55 4.25
C VAL A 107 13.82 18.24 5.33
N GLU A 108 14.28 19.25 6.08
CA GLU A 108 15.24 19.04 7.17
C GLU A 108 14.67 18.23 8.34
N GLN A 109 13.37 18.37 8.64
CA GLN A 109 12.71 17.54 9.66
C GLN A 109 12.52 16.10 9.16
N LEU A 110 12.20 15.94 7.86
CA LEU A 110 12.11 14.61 7.23
C LEU A 110 13.47 13.90 7.26
N LYS A 111 14.55 14.62 6.94
CA LYS A 111 15.94 14.13 7.00
C LYS A 111 16.28 13.61 8.39
N GLU A 112 16.12 14.46 9.41
CA GLU A 112 16.41 14.08 10.79
C GLU A 112 15.67 12.79 11.20
N MET A 113 14.37 12.72 10.90
CA MET A 113 13.54 11.56 11.23
C MET A 113 13.99 10.29 10.49
N TYR A 114 14.27 10.39 9.20
CA TYR A 114 14.63 9.25 8.35
C TYR A 114 16.04 8.74 8.65
N GLU A 115 17.03 9.62 8.80
CA GLU A 115 18.40 9.22 9.14
C GLU A 115 18.44 8.56 10.52
N THR A 116 17.72 9.09 11.51
CA THR A 116 17.65 8.49 12.87
C THR A 116 17.22 7.02 12.82
N VAL A 117 16.28 6.67 11.94
CA VAL A 117 15.85 5.28 11.75
C VAL A 117 16.88 4.47 10.97
N LEU A 118 17.51 5.05 9.95
CA LEU A 118 18.53 4.39 9.14
C LEU A 118 19.81 4.06 9.92
N GLU A 119 20.13 4.83 10.95
CA GLU A 119 21.27 4.60 11.83
C GLU A 119 21.08 3.39 12.76
N GLN A 120 19.85 2.87 12.90
CA GLN A 120 19.58 1.73 13.76
C GLN A 120 20.16 0.43 13.18
N GLU A 121 20.73 -0.39 14.07
CA GLU A 121 21.39 -1.63 13.66
C GLU A 121 20.46 -2.57 12.88
N GLY A 122 20.91 -2.97 11.69
CA GLY A 122 20.22 -3.91 10.81
C GLY A 122 19.13 -3.27 9.94
N VAL A 123 18.95 -1.95 9.96
CA VAL A 123 18.07 -1.25 9.02
C VAL A 123 18.74 -1.17 7.65
N VAL A 124 18.06 -1.67 6.61
CA VAL A 124 18.56 -1.70 5.22
C VAL A 124 17.88 -0.69 4.30
N GLY A 125 16.82 -0.04 4.79
CA GLY A 125 16.11 0.97 4.02
C GLY A 125 14.81 1.41 4.66
N LEU A 126 14.04 2.16 3.89
CA LEU A 126 12.82 2.81 4.33
C LEU A 126 11.65 2.49 3.40
N ALA A 127 10.46 2.49 3.98
CA ALA A 127 9.21 2.58 3.26
C ALA A 127 8.44 3.82 3.77
N ILE A 128 8.06 4.71 2.88
CA ILE A 128 7.45 5.99 3.23
C ILE A 128 6.06 6.04 2.60
N ALA A 129 5.00 5.91 3.41
CA ALA A 129 3.63 6.09 2.95
C ALA A 129 3.28 7.57 2.89
N THR A 130 2.80 8.02 1.73
CA THR A 130 2.46 9.42 1.53
C THR A 130 1.36 9.62 0.49
N ARG A 131 0.96 10.88 0.30
CA ARG A 131 0.06 11.33 -0.74
C ARG A 131 0.85 11.76 -1.98
N PRO A 132 0.30 11.57 -3.19
CA PRO A 132 0.99 11.95 -4.42
C PRO A 132 1.23 13.46 -4.57
N ASP A 133 0.39 14.29 -3.96
CA ASP A 133 0.48 15.76 -3.97
C ASP A 133 1.43 16.33 -2.91
N CYS A 134 2.06 15.48 -2.10
CA CYS A 134 2.99 15.89 -1.03
C CYS A 134 4.43 15.54 -1.40
N LEU A 135 4.81 15.79 -2.64
CA LEU A 135 6.13 15.49 -3.18
C LEU A 135 6.80 16.77 -3.72
N PRO A 136 7.09 17.78 -2.89
CA PRO A 136 7.82 18.96 -3.35
C PRO A 136 9.24 18.59 -3.82
N ASP A 137 9.84 19.41 -4.69
CA ASP A 137 11.09 19.08 -5.38
C ASP A 137 12.25 18.80 -4.41
N ASP A 138 12.39 19.62 -3.36
CA ASP A 138 13.42 19.47 -2.33
C ASP A 138 13.33 18.12 -1.59
N VAL A 139 12.11 17.68 -1.27
CA VAL A 139 11.87 16.37 -0.67
C VAL A 139 12.18 15.25 -1.64
N VAL A 140 11.76 15.37 -2.92
CA VAL A 140 12.07 14.33 -3.93
C VAL A 140 13.56 14.21 -4.19
N GLU A 141 14.30 15.32 -4.25
CA GLU A 141 15.76 15.30 -4.40
C GLU A 141 16.44 14.61 -3.21
N TYR A 142 15.95 14.83 -1.98
CA TYR A 142 16.46 14.10 -0.82
C TYR A 142 16.11 12.61 -0.88
N LEU A 143 14.87 12.25 -1.27
CA LEU A 143 14.50 10.84 -1.47
C LEU A 143 15.35 10.18 -2.57
N ALA A 144 15.76 10.93 -3.59
CA ALA A 144 16.65 10.45 -4.64
C ALA A 144 18.06 10.18 -4.11
N ASP A 145 18.58 11.00 -3.20
CA ASP A 145 19.82 10.69 -2.47
C ASP A 145 19.69 9.41 -1.65
N LEU A 146 18.62 9.31 -0.83
CA LEU A 146 18.34 8.12 -0.03
C LEU A 146 18.25 6.84 -0.87
N ASN A 147 17.64 6.90 -2.05
CA ASN A 147 17.48 5.75 -2.94
C ASN A 147 18.82 5.19 -3.46
N LYS A 148 19.87 6.03 -3.54
CA LYS A 148 21.19 5.58 -4.01
C LYS A 148 21.92 4.71 -2.97
N ARG A 149 21.63 4.91 -1.69
CA ARG A 149 22.35 4.27 -0.58
C ARG A 149 21.49 3.33 0.27
N THR A 150 20.17 3.30 0.05
CA THR A 150 19.24 2.47 0.82
C THR A 150 18.25 1.72 -0.06
N TYR A 151 17.61 0.71 0.51
CA TYR A 151 16.49 0.03 -0.13
C TYR A 151 15.19 0.82 0.10
N LEU A 152 14.99 1.89 -0.67
CA LEU A 152 13.88 2.83 -0.52
C LEU A 152 12.63 2.41 -1.29
N TRP A 153 11.48 2.59 -0.63
CA TRP A 153 10.13 2.52 -1.19
C TRP A 153 9.32 3.75 -0.82
N VAL A 154 8.58 4.29 -1.79
CA VAL A 154 7.53 5.28 -1.54
C VAL A 154 6.19 4.66 -1.87
N GLU A 155 5.27 4.67 -0.92
CA GLU A 155 3.93 4.12 -1.10
C GLU A 155 2.95 5.27 -1.30
N LEU A 156 2.31 5.30 -2.46
CA LEU A 156 1.38 6.37 -2.84
C LEU A 156 -0.06 5.88 -2.72
N GLY A 157 -0.86 6.61 -1.95
CA GLY A 157 -2.29 6.35 -1.80
C GLY A 157 -3.11 6.81 -3.00
N LEU A 158 -3.36 5.93 -3.96
CA LEU A 158 -4.32 6.15 -5.06
C LEU A 158 -5.76 5.94 -4.58
N GLN A 159 -5.99 4.78 -3.95
CA GLN A 159 -7.27 4.23 -3.52
C GLN A 159 -8.21 3.86 -4.67
N THR A 160 -8.50 4.80 -5.55
CA THR A 160 -9.37 4.62 -6.73
C THR A 160 -8.97 5.61 -7.82
N VAL A 161 -9.20 5.25 -9.08
CA VAL A 161 -9.11 6.19 -10.22
C VAL A 161 -10.41 6.94 -10.48
N HIS A 162 -11.49 6.58 -9.79
CA HIS A 162 -12.82 7.11 -10.00
C HIS A 162 -13.03 8.40 -9.22
N GLU A 163 -12.98 9.54 -9.91
CA GLU A 163 -13.11 10.87 -9.32
C GLU A 163 -14.38 11.05 -8.47
N ARG A 164 -15.51 10.49 -8.91
CA ARG A 164 -16.76 10.55 -8.14
C ARG A 164 -16.63 9.86 -6.78
N THR A 165 -15.97 8.71 -6.73
CA THR A 165 -15.68 8.00 -5.49
C THR A 165 -14.66 8.77 -4.66
N ALA A 166 -13.59 9.28 -5.29
CA ALA A 166 -12.54 10.05 -4.62
C ALA A 166 -13.09 11.30 -3.92
N MET A 167 -14.01 12.03 -4.56
CA MET A 167 -14.72 13.16 -3.95
C MET A 167 -15.59 12.71 -2.77
N LEU A 168 -16.36 11.62 -2.93
CA LEU A 168 -17.27 11.13 -1.89
C LEU A 168 -16.52 10.67 -0.62
N ILE A 169 -15.32 10.12 -0.78
CA ILE A 169 -14.47 9.70 0.35
C ILE A 169 -13.53 10.81 0.84
N ASN A 170 -13.70 12.04 0.35
CA ASN A 170 -12.87 13.19 0.69
C ASN A 170 -11.37 12.89 0.50
N ARG A 171 -10.97 12.40 -0.69
CA ARG A 171 -9.56 12.04 -0.95
C ARG A 171 -8.66 13.27 -1.08
N ALA A 172 -9.19 14.34 -1.67
CA ALA A 172 -8.56 15.64 -1.85
C ALA A 172 -7.31 15.65 -2.74
N HIS A 173 -7.21 14.71 -3.69
CA HIS A 173 -6.36 14.76 -4.88
C HIS A 173 -7.00 13.87 -5.96
N ASP A 174 -6.69 14.10 -7.23
CA ASP A 174 -7.22 13.35 -8.38
C ASP A 174 -6.24 12.27 -8.88
N TYR A 175 -6.66 11.52 -9.90
CA TYR A 175 -5.81 10.52 -10.57
C TYR A 175 -4.62 11.14 -11.31
N GLN A 176 -4.78 12.33 -11.91
CA GLN A 176 -3.69 12.98 -12.65
C GLN A 176 -2.53 13.36 -11.71
N THR A 177 -2.85 13.90 -10.54
CA THR A 177 -1.88 14.19 -9.48
C THR A 177 -1.15 12.91 -9.04
N TYR A 178 -1.86 11.78 -8.99
CA TYR A 178 -1.26 10.48 -8.71
C TYR A 178 -0.23 10.08 -9.78
N VAL A 179 -0.58 10.18 -11.06
CA VAL A 179 0.32 9.89 -12.19
C VAL A 179 1.56 10.77 -12.15
N GLU A 180 1.39 12.07 -11.87
CA GLU A 180 2.51 13.01 -11.71
C GLU A 180 3.43 12.63 -10.56
N GLY A 181 2.87 12.25 -9.41
CA GLY A 181 3.63 11.77 -8.26
C GLY A 181 4.44 10.51 -8.58
N VAL A 182 3.85 9.56 -9.32
CA VAL A 182 4.58 8.37 -9.82
C VAL A 182 5.73 8.81 -10.72
N ASN A 183 5.46 9.57 -11.78
CA ASN A 183 6.48 10.01 -12.75
C ASN A 183 7.64 10.75 -12.07
N LYS A 184 7.33 11.61 -11.10
CA LYS A 184 8.32 12.37 -10.34
C LYS A 184 9.29 11.46 -9.58
N LEU A 185 8.79 10.43 -8.88
CA LEU A 185 9.60 9.46 -8.17
C LEU A 185 10.39 8.55 -9.14
N ARG A 186 9.75 8.14 -10.23
CA ARG A 186 10.34 7.24 -11.22
C ARG A 186 11.46 7.87 -12.03
N LYS A 187 11.45 9.20 -12.23
CA LYS A 187 12.59 9.96 -12.77
C LYS A 187 13.90 9.71 -12.01
N HIS A 188 13.82 9.38 -10.72
CA HIS A 188 14.97 9.06 -9.86
C HIS A 188 15.09 7.56 -9.56
N ASN A 189 14.38 6.71 -10.31
CA ASN A 189 14.30 5.26 -10.11
C ASN A 189 13.87 4.84 -8.69
N ILE A 190 13.12 5.69 -7.98
CA ILE A 190 12.60 5.36 -6.65
C ILE A 190 11.47 4.33 -6.81
N ARG A 191 11.50 3.24 -6.03
CA ARG A 191 10.48 2.19 -6.12
C ARG A 191 9.15 2.70 -5.59
N VAL A 192 8.10 2.59 -6.39
CA VAL A 192 6.75 3.04 -6.03
C VAL A 192 5.86 1.84 -5.73
N CYS A 193 5.10 1.93 -4.64
CA CYS A 193 4.02 1.01 -4.34
C CYS A 193 2.66 1.73 -4.42
N SER A 194 1.78 1.33 -5.33
CA SER A 194 0.39 1.81 -5.36
C SER A 194 -0.39 1.20 -4.20
N HIS A 195 -1.25 1.98 -3.57
CA HIS A 195 -2.25 1.48 -2.64
C HIS A 195 -3.64 1.75 -3.21
N ILE A 196 -4.41 0.67 -3.42
CA ILE A 196 -5.80 0.71 -3.90
C ILE A 196 -6.74 0.09 -2.86
N ILE A 197 -8.00 0.51 -2.86
CA ILE A 197 -9.02 -0.01 -1.94
C ILE A 197 -10.19 -0.57 -2.75
N ASN A 198 -10.50 -1.85 -2.53
CA ASN A 198 -11.70 -2.49 -3.07
C ASN A 198 -12.87 -2.31 -2.08
N GLY A 199 -14.05 -2.00 -2.60
CA GLY A 199 -15.30 -1.88 -1.84
C GLY A 199 -15.60 -0.45 -1.38
N LEU A 200 -15.03 0.56 -2.04
CA LEU A 200 -15.38 1.95 -1.77
C LEU A 200 -16.84 2.25 -2.17
N PRO A 201 -17.48 3.25 -1.52
CA PRO A 201 -18.86 3.62 -1.85
C PRO A 201 -19.04 3.91 -3.35
N LEU A 202 -20.16 3.46 -3.92
CA LEU A 202 -20.54 3.60 -5.34
C LEU A 202 -19.72 2.78 -6.35
N GLU A 203 -18.73 1.99 -5.93
CA GLU A 203 -17.91 1.22 -6.86
C GLU A 203 -18.44 -0.18 -7.13
N THR A 204 -18.45 -0.57 -8.41
CA THR A 204 -18.73 -1.94 -8.86
C THR A 204 -17.44 -2.75 -9.03
N PRO A 205 -17.51 -4.09 -9.13
CA PRO A 205 -16.36 -4.93 -9.49
C PRO A 205 -15.61 -4.44 -10.75
N GLU A 206 -16.34 -3.96 -11.75
CA GLU A 206 -15.76 -3.41 -12.99
C GLU A 206 -14.94 -2.14 -12.73
N MET A 207 -15.43 -1.25 -11.87
CA MET A 207 -14.72 -0.02 -11.48
C MET A 207 -13.44 -0.34 -10.69
N MET A 208 -13.50 -1.32 -9.79
CA MET A 208 -12.32 -1.79 -9.04
C MET A 208 -11.31 -2.48 -9.96
N MET A 209 -11.77 -3.19 -11.00
CA MET A 209 -10.92 -3.75 -12.03
C MET A 209 -10.26 -2.66 -12.88
N GLU A 210 -10.99 -1.61 -13.25
CA GLU A 210 -10.45 -0.45 -13.97
C GLU A 210 -9.34 0.23 -13.17
N THR A 211 -9.53 0.43 -11.86
CA THR A 211 -8.47 0.96 -10.98
C THR A 211 -7.19 0.12 -11.06
N ALA A 212 -7.31 -1.22 -11.03
CA ALA A 212 -6.14 -2.10 -11.16
C ALA A 212 -5.50 -2.04 -12.56
N ARG A 213 -6.30 -1.93 -13.63
CA ARG A 213 -5.80 -1.74 -15.01
C ARG A 213 -5.02 -0.44 -15.16
N GLU A 214 -5.53 0.65 -14.61
CA GLU A 214 -4.84 1.94 -14.68
C GLU A 214 -3.52 1.92 -13.91
N VAL A 215 -3.45 1.24 -12.76
CA VAL A 215 -2.18 1.02 -12.05
C VAL A 215 -1.21 0.17 -12.88
N ALA A 216 -1.70 -0.86 -13.58
CA ALA A 216 -0.87 -1.75 -14.41
C ALA A 216 -0.17 -1.05 -15.59
N LYS A 217 -0.69 0.10 -16.04
CA LYS A 217 -0.10 0.91 -17.12
C LYS A 217 1.05 1.82 -16.64
N LEU A 218 1.14 2.07 -15.34
CA LEU A 218 2.12 2.99 -14.77
C LEU A 218 3.42 2.27 -14.39
N ASP A 219 4.53 3.02 -14.34
CA ASP A 219 5.83 2.49 -13.89
C ASP A 219 5.86 2.34 -12.35
N VAL A 220 5.08 1.39 -11.83
CA VAL A 220 4.95 1.08 -10.41
C VAL A 220 5.49 -0.33 -10.14
N GLN A 221 6.34 -0.46 -9.12
CA GLN A 221 7.04 -1.71 -8.82
C GLN A 221 6.32 -2.58 -7.81
N GLY A 222 5.32 -2.06 -7.10
CA GLY A 222 4.53 -2.84 -6.16
C GLY A 222 3.09 -2.35 -5.99
N ILE A 223 2.23 -3.22 -5.48
CA ILE A 223 0.82 -2.92 -5.23
C ILE A 223 0.36 -3.47 -3.88
N LYS A 224 -0.49 -2.68 -3.21
CA LYS A 224 -1.31 -3.08 -2.08
C LYS A 224 -2.77 -3.03 -2.51
N ILE A 225 -3.40 -4.20 -2.53
CA ILE A 225 -4.83 -4.34 -2.72
C ILE A 225 -5.45 -4.49 -1.33
N HIS A 226 -6.15 -3.46 -0.88
CA HIS A 226 -6.73 -3.41 0.46
C HIS A 226 -8.25 -3.55 0.36
N LEU A 227 -8.85 -4.38 1.21
CA LEU A 227 -10.30 -4.42 1.38
C LEU A 227 -10.74 -3.23 2.23
N LEU A 228 -11.77 -2.49 1.81
CA LEU A 228 -12.34 -1.45 2.65
C LEU A 228 -12.76 -2.04 4.00
N HIS A 229 -12.18 -1.48 5.07
CA HIS A 229 -12.58 -1.76 6.44
C HIS A 229 -13.29 -0.54 6.97
N LEU A 230 -14.59 -0.68 7.29
CA LEU A 230 -15.30 0.34 8.01
C LEU A 230 -14.91 0.27 9.49
N LEU A 231 -14.22 1.31 9.97
CA LEU A 231 -13.81 1.41 11.37
C LEU A 231 -14.73 2.39 12.11
N LYS A 232 -14.98 2.10 13.39
CA LYS A 232 -15.64 3.03 14.33
C LYS A 232 -14.90 4.37 14.34
N LYS A 233 -15.65 5.44 14.61
CA LYS A 233 -15.13 6.81 14.72
C LYS A 233 -14.50 7.35 13.42
N THR A 234 -14.87 6.77 12.27
CA THR A 234 -14.56 7.34 10.96
C THR A 234 -15.78 8.09 10.41
N PRO A 235 -15.61 9.16 9.61
CA PRO A 235 -16.74 9.83 8.96
C PRO A 235 -17.62 8.89 8.12
N MET A 236 -17.03 7.84 7.54
CA MET A 236 -17.72 6.85 6.71
C MET A 236 -18.77 6.04 7.47
N VAL A 237 -18.73 5.99 8.81
CA VAL A 237 -19.79 5.36 9.61
C VAL A 237 -21.15 5.99 9.31
N LYS A 238 -21.20 7.32 9.13
CA LYS A 238 -22.43 8.02 8.78
C LYS A 238 -22.91 7.68 7.36
N GLN A 239 -21.97 7.50 6.42
CA GLN A 239 -22.28 7.08 5.05
C GLN A 239 -22.91 5.68 5.07
N TYR A 240 -22.38 4.77 5.89
CA TYR A 240 -22.93 3.43 6.09
C TYR A 240 -24.32 3.46 6.74
N GLU A 241 -24.51 4.24 7.81
CA GLU A 241 -25.81 4.39 8.49
C GLU A 241 -26.90 4.97 7.58
N GLN A 242 -26.51 5.74 6.56
CA GLN A 242 -27.40 6.30 5.54
C GLN A 242 -27.66 5.34 4.36
N GLY A 243 -27.13 4.12 4.39
CA GLY A 243 -27.27 3.13 3.32
C GLY A 243 -26.47 3.46 2.06
N MET A 244 -25.39 4.26 2.18
CA MET A 244 -24.54 4.64 1.03
C MET A 244 -23.35 3.69 0.81
N LEU A 245 -23.15 2.72 1.71
CA LEU A 245 -22.03 1.77 1.65
C LEU A 245 -22.56 0.36 1.91
N ASP A 246 -22.28 -0.53 0.97
CA ASP A 246 -22.44 -1.97 1.13
C ASP A 246 -21.07 -2.63 1.25
N PHE A 247 -20.98 -3.66 2.10
CA PHE A 247 -19.75 -4.44 2.22
C PHE A 247 -19.63 -5.43 1.09
N LEU A 248 -18.42 -5.55 0.53
CA LEU A 248 -18.09 -6.69 -0.33
C LEU A 248 -18.21 -7.99 0.46
N ASP A 249 -18.91 -8.96 -0.13
CA ASP A 249 -18.89 -10.32 0.39
C ASP A 249 -17.54 -10.99 0.12
N PHE A 250 -17.31 -12.08 0.85
CA PHE A 250 -16.03 -12.78 0.85
C PHE A 250 -15.68 -13.35 -0.52
N ASP A 251 -16.63 -13.99 -1.19
CA ASP A 251 -16.38 -14.69 -2.45
C ASP A 251 -16.18 -13.67 -3.58
N THR A 252 -16.98 -12.61 -3.63
CA THR A 252 -16.78 -11.49 -4.57
C THR A 252 -15.39 -10.87 -4.40
N TYR A 253 -14.95 -10.62 -3.16
CA TYR A 253 -13.61 -10.09 -2.92
C TYR A 253 -12.50 -11.04 -3.39
N VAL A 254 -12.62 -12.33 -3.09
CA VAL A 254 -11.62 -13.34 -3.49
C VAL A 254 -11.51 -13.42 -5.02
N ASN A 255 -12.65 -13.49 -5.72
CA ASN A 255 -12.70 -13.54 -7.18
C ASN A 255 -12.12 -12.26 -7.79
N LEU A 256 -12.54 -11.08 -7.31
CA LEU A 256 -12.06 -9.79 -7.77
C LEU A 256 -10.54 -9.65 -7.60
N VAL A 257 -9.97 -10.04 -6.47
CA VAL A 257 -8.52 -9.98 -6.25
C VAL A 257 -7.79 -10.92 -7.21
N CYS A 258 -8.34 -12.12 -7.48
CA CYS A 258 -7.76 -13.01 -8.49
C CYS A 258 -7.78 -12.37 -9.87
N ASP A 259 -8.90 -11.79 -10.27
CA ASP A 259 -9.05 -11.10 -11.56
C ASP A 259 -8.05 -9.93 -11.68
N GLN A 260 -7.90 -9.13 -10.62
CA GLN A 260 -6.91 -8.03 -10.55
C GLN A 260 -5.48 -8.56 -10.68
N LEU A 261 -5.14 -9.67 -10.00
CA LEU A 261 -3.80 -10.27 -10.10
C LEU A 261 -3.50 -10.73 -11.52
N GLU A 262 -4.46 -11.31 -12.23
CA GLU A 262 -4.27 -11.85 -13.57
C GLU A 262 -3.92 -10.79 -14.62
N ILE A 263 -4.30 -9.52 -14.40
CA ILE A 263 -4.13 -8.42 -15.36
C ILE A 263 -3.00 -7.45 -15.04
N ILE A 264 -2.38 -7.54 -13.86
CA ILE A 264 -1.24 -6.67 -13.50
C ILE A 264 0.09 -7.29 -13.97
N PRO A 265 1.16 -6.50 -14.14
CA PRO A 265 2.45 -7.00 -14.62
C PRO A 265 2.98 -8.13 -13.74
N PRO A 266 3.59 -9.19 -14.30
CA PRO A 266 4.09 -10.33 -13.53
C PRO A 266 5.23 -9.95 -12.57
N ASP A 267 5.97 -8.89 -12.84
CA ASP A 267 7.07 -8.37 -12.01
C ASP A 267 6.63 -7.34 -10.96
N MET A 268 5.37 -6.91 -10.96
CA MET A 268 4.80 -6.04 -9.92
C MET A 268 4.71 -6.79 -8.58
N MET A 269 5.38 -6.28 -7.54
CA MET A 269 5.42 -6.94 -6.23
C MET A 269 4.12 -6.76 -5.45
N ILE A 270 3.54 -7.86 -5.02
CA ILE A 270 2.35 -7.85 -4.16
C ILE A 270 2.78 -7.63 -2.71
N HIS A 271 2.60 -6.39 -2.23
CA HIS A 271 2.88 -6.02 -0.84
C HIS A 271 1.79 -6.54 0.09
N ARG A 272 0.54 -6.55 -0.40
CA ARG A 272 -0.64 -6.93 0.38
C ARG A 272 -1.84 -7.24 -0.52
N LEU A 273 -2.65 -8.22 -0.13
CA LEU A 273 -3.91 -8.60 -0.78
C LEU A 273 -5.14 -8.52 0.13
N THR A 274 -4.97 -8.03 1.36
CA THR A 274 -6.05 -7.73 2.31
C THR A 274 -5.51 -6.90 3.46
N GLY A 275 -6.36 -6.06 4.05
CA GLY A 275 -6.00 -5.17 5.14
C GLY A 275 -5.93 -5.85 6.51
N ASP A 276 -5.44 -5.10 7.49
CA ASP A 276 -5.57 -5.43 8.91
C ASP A 276 -6.38 -4.27 9.53
N GLY A 277 -7.45 -4.58 10.27
CA GLY A 277 -8.26 -3.61 11.01
C GLY A 277 -8.25 -3.99 12.50
N PRO A 278 -8.10 -3.03 13.43
CA PRO A 278 -8.20 -3.33 14.86
C PRO A 278 -9.57 -3.93 15.17
N SER A 279 -9.58 -5.14 15.77
CA SER A 279 -10.82 -5.91 15.93
C SER A 279 -11.88 -5.21 16.79
N ASP A 280 -11.45 -4.38 17.73
CA ASP A 280 -12.29 -3.57 18.59
C ASP A 280 -12.91 -2.37 17.86
N LEU A 281 -12.26 -1.88 16.80
CA LEU A 281 -12.73 -0.77 15.97
C LEU A 281 -13.46 -1.22 14.70
N LEU A 282 -13.27 -2.46 14.23
CA LEU A 282 -13.89 -2.92 13.00
C LEU A 282 -15.42 -3.03 13.12
N ILE A 283 -16.13 -2.44 12.17
CA ILE A 283 -17.59 -2.63 11.97
C ILE A 283 -17.81 -3.70 10.88
N GLY A 284 -17.04 -3.65 9.80
CA GLY A 284 -17.12 -4.66 8.76
C GLY A 284 -16.18 -4.42 7.56
N PRO A 285 -16.07 -5.41 6.67
CA PRO A 285 -16.71 -6.73 6.77
C PRO A 285 -16.00 -7.66 7.78
N MET A 286 -16.75 -8.32 8.66
CA MET A 286 -16.17 -9.07 9.79
C MET A 286 -15.36 -10.31 9.40
N TRP A 287 -15.63 -10.88 8.21
CA TRP A 287 -14.86 -12.02 7.70
C TRP A 287 -13.38 -11.67 7.47
N SER A 288 -13.05 -10.39 7.31
CA SER A 288 -11.69 -9.94 7.01
C SER A 288 -10.72 -10.09 8.19
N LEU A 289 -11.23 -10.19 9.42
CA LEU A 289 -10.42 -10.45 10.62
C LEU A 289 -9.63 -11.76 10.50
N ASN A 290 -10.15 -12.74 9.76
CA ASN A 290 -9.43 -13.96 9.47
C ASN A 290 -8.61 -13.83 8.18
N LYS A 291 -7.52 -13.06 8.27
CA LYS A 291 -6.58 -12.81 7.16
C LYS A 291 -6.10 -14.09 6.48
N TRP A 292 -5.79 -15.14 7.24
CA TRP A 292 -5.30 -16.40 6.69
C TRP A 292 -6.36 -17.09 5.83
N LYS A 293 -7.62 -17.06 6.25
CA LYS A 293 -8.74 -17.57 5.44
C LYS A 293 -8.82 -16.85 4.09
N VAL A 294 -8.72 -15.52 4.09
CA VAL A 294 -8.77 -14.71 2.85
C VAL A 294 -7.60 -15.05 1.91
N LEU A 295 -6.37 -15.05 2.43
CA LEU A 295 -5.18 -15.35 1.62
C LEU A 295 -5.18 -16.78 1.06
N ASN A 296 -5.63 -17.75 1.85
CA ASN A 296 -5.75 -19.14 1.41
C ASN A 296 -6.83 -19.29 0.33
N ALA A 297 -7.95 -18.57 0.44
CA ALA A 297 -9.01 -18.61 -0.56
C ALA A 297 -8.54 -18.04 -1.90
N ILE A 298 -7.84 -16.88 -1.90
CA ILE A 298 -7.23 -16.32 -3.12
C ILE A 298 -6.25 -17.32 -3.76
N GLU A 299 -5.39 -17.96 -2.97
CA GLU A 299 -4.47 -18.95 -3.50
C GLU A 299 -5.17 -20.20 -4.05
N SER A 300 -6.24 -20.63 -3.39
CA SER A 300 -7.05 -21.79 -3.81
C SER A 300 -7.81 -21.48 -5.09
N GLU A 301 -8.32 -20.26 -5.22
CA GLU A 301 -9.03 -19.82 -6.43
C GLU A 301 -8.09 -19.71 -7.63
N LEU A 302 -6.91 -19.11 -7.47
CA LEU A 302 -5.89 -19.12 -8.52
C LEU A 302 -5.45 -20.54 -8.89
N LYS A 303 -5.41 -21.49 -7.95
CA LYS A 303 -5.14 -22.91 -8.24
C LYS A 303 -6.28 -23.54 -9.03
N HIS A 304 -7.52 -23.34 -8.60
CA HIS A 304 -8.73 -23.87 -9.21
C HIS A 304 -8.84 -23.43 -10.69
N ARG A 305 -8.61 -22.15 -10.98
CA ARG A 305 -8.63 -21.60 -12.35
C ARG A 305 -7.40 -21.92 -13.19
N ASN A 306 -6.43 -22.64 -12.63
CA ASN A 306 -5.07 -22.78 -13.17
C ASN A 306 -4.48 -21.45 -13.65
N SER A 307 -4.54 -20.44 -12.77
CA SER A 307 -4.20 -19.06 -13.07
C SER A 307 -3.06 -18.53 -12.21
N PHE A 308 -2.54 -17.36 -12.54
CA PHE A 308 -1.44 -16.69 -11.83
C PHE A 308 -1.38 -15.21 -12.19
N GLN A 309 -0.64 -14.44 -11.41
CA GLN A 309 -0.44 -13.02 -11.64
C GLN A 309 0.13 -12.75 -13.04
N GLY A 310 -0.48 -11.84 -13.78
CA GLY A 310 -0.05 -11.45 -15.11
C GLY A 310 -0.35 -12.46 -16.22
N LYS A 311 -1.17 -13.50 -15.97
CA LYS A 311 -1.57 -14.45 -17.01
C LYS A 311 -2.27 -13.80 -18.20
N PHE A 312 -3.02 -12.72 -17.96
CA PHE A 312 -3.71 -11.94 -18.98
C PHE A 312 -3.12 -10.53 -19.14
N TYR A 313 -1.95 -10.27 -18.55
CA TYR A 313 -1.25 -9.01 -18.75
C TYR A 313 -0.69 -8.95 -20.17
N VAL A 314 -1.13 -7.95 -20.91
CA VAL A 314 -0.56 -7.57 -22.20
C VAL A 314 0.25 -6.31 -21.95
N LYS A 315 1.55 -6.40 -22.15
CA LYS A 315 2.40 -5.21 -22.11
C LYS A 315 2.04 -4.37 -23.32
N ASP A 316 1.48 -3.19 -23.09
CA ASP A 316 1.32 -2.21 -24.16
C ASP A 316 2.74 -1.92 -24.70
N GLU A 317 2.99 -2.27 -25.97
CA GLU A 317 4.15 -1.81 -26.71
C GLU A 317 3.99 -0.30 -26.94
N VAL A 318 4.16 0.49 -25.88
CA VAL A 318 4.30 1.93 -26.04
C VAL A 318 5.65 2.14 -26.70
N ASN A 319 5.59 2.42 -28.00
CA ASN A 319 6.71 2.81 -28.86
C ASN A 319 7.73 3.65 -28.08
N SER A 320 8.87 3.03 -27.76
CA SER A 320 10.09 3.75 -27.45
C SER A 320 10.49 4.52 -28.71
N LEU A 321 10.10 5.79 -28.78
CA LEU A 321 10.66 6.79 -29.68
C LEU A 321 11.64 7.68 -28.91
#